data_AF-A0A6J4IYG5-F1
#
_entry.id   AF-A0A6J4IYG5-F1
#
_cell.length_a   1.000
_cell.length_b   1.000
_cell.length_c   1.000
_cell.angle_alpha   90.00
_cell.angle_beta   90.00
_cell.angle_gamma   90.00
#
_symmetry.space_group_name_H-M   'P 1'
#
loop_
_entity.id
_entity.type
_entity.pdbx_description
1 polymer ?
#
loop_
_entity_poly.entity_id
_entity_poly.type
_entity_poly.pdbx_seq_one_letter_code
_entity_poly.pdbx_strand_id
1 'polypeptide(L)'
;LPVLLIDEYLPDVVERLAEAAVAVVIAYLAVRLLLRSRDRLHVHAHEHDGVRHVHLHTHRHTERHVHVHRIRSRRGAFGIGLMHGLGGSAGVGILLVASAPSDATAVVALVVLAVCTAVAMTLLSTGFGLTLAKGTTRVAVADVGLICGVATLAFSVWYGAAAWGLVPYPF
;
A
#
# COMPACT_ATOMS: atom_id res chain seq x y z
N LEU A 1 -11.09 -8.04 16.32
CA LEU A 1 -10.81 -9.03 17.38
C LEU A 1 -10.09 -8.40 18.56
N PRO A 2 -8.88 -7.80 18.43
CA PRO A 2 -8.23 -7.13 19.57
C PRO A 2 -9.04 -5.92 20.09
N VAL A 3 -9.59 -5.11 19.20
CA VAL A 3 -10.45 -3.94 19.55
C VAL A 3 -11.75 -4.36 20.25
N LEU A 4 -12.30 -5.54 19.93
CA LEU A 4 -13.49 -6.09 20.63
C LEU A 4 -13.16 -6.61 22.03
N LEU A 5 -11.88 -6.85 22.33
CA LEU A 5 -11.39 -7.40 23.59
C LEU A 5 -10.74 -6.35 24.49
N ILE A 6 -10.35 -5.20 23.92
CA ILE A 6 -9.66 -4.10 24.58
C ILE A 6 -10.62 -2.90 24.57
N ASP A 7 -11.70 -3.01 25.34
CA ASP A 7 -12.70 -1.95 25.52
C ASP A 7 -12.29 -0.96 26.63
N GLU A 8 -11.13 -1.19 27.28
CA GLU A 8 -10.65 -0.39 28.40
C GLU A 8 -9.34 0.35 28.07
N TYR A 9 -9.47 1.68 27.93
CA TYR A 9 -8.42 2.69 28.09
C TYR A 9 -7.08 2.39 27.39
N LEU A 10 -7.01 2.66 26.08
CA LEU A 10 -5.70 2.98 25.50
C LEU A 10 -5.25 4.33 26.06
N PRO A 11 -4.08 4.44 26.72
CA PRO A 11 -3.55 5.73 27.15
C PRO A 11 -3.32 6.62 25.93
N ASP A 12 -3.66 7.92 26.01
CA ASP A 12 -3.49 8.91 24.92
C ASP A 12 -2.08 8.85 24.28
N VAL A 13 -1.07 8.52 25.08
CA VAL A 13 0.32 8.38 24.61
C VAL A 13 0.48 7.22 23.64
N VAL A 14 -0.18 6.08 23.88
CA VAL A 14 -0.11 4.90 23.01
C VAL A 14 -0.81 5.17 21.69
N GLU A 15 -1.94 5.85 21.72
CA GLU A 15 -2.66 6.30 20.52
C GLU A 15 -1.79 7.22 19.67
N ARG A 16 -1.25 8.30 20.26
CA ARG A 16 -0.36 9.24 19.56
C ARG A 16 0.88 8.58 18.99
N LEU A 17 1.47 7.62 19.72
CA LEU A 17 2.61 6.85 19.22
C LEU A 17 2.24 5.94 18.06
N ALA A 18 1.05 5.32 18.09
CA ALA A 18 0.55 4.50 17.00
C ALA A 18 0.29 5.35 15.74
N GLU A 19 -0.37 6.50 15.88
CA GLU A 19 -0.58 7.45 14.78
C GLU A 19 0.74 7.96 14.20
N ALA A 20 1.70 8.34 15.06
CA ALA A 20 3.02 8.76 14.63
C ALA A 20 3.78 7.63 13.89
N ALA A 21 3.68 6.39 14.37
CA ALA A 21 4.28 5.24 13.69
C ALA A 21 3.68 5.03 12.29
N VAL A 22 2.35 5.15 12.16
CA VAL A 22 1.66 5.10 10.86
C VAL A 22 2.16 6.22 9.95
N ALA A 23 2.24 7.46 10.45
CA ALA A 23 2.76 8.59 9.69
C ALA A 23 4.18 8.33 9.15
N VAL A 24 5.07 7.78 9.99
CA VAL A 24 6.45 7.43 9.61
C VAL A 24 6.50 6.35 8.53
N VAL A 25 5.67 5.31 8.63
CA VAL A 25 5.60 4.26 7.60
C VAL A 25 5.14 4.84 6.26
N ILE A 26 4.13 5.72 6.27
CA ILE A 26 3.65 6.39 5.06
C ILE A 26 4.75 7.29 4.46
N ALA A 27 5.43 8.09 5.29
CA ALA A 27 6.56 8.93 4.84
C ALA A 27 7.66 8.09 4.19
N TYR A 28 8.07 7.00 4.83
CA TYR A 28 9.11 6.11 4.32
C TYR A 28 8.73 5.53 2.95
N LEU A 29 7.49 5.05 2.80
CA LEU A 29 7.01 4.52 1.52
C LEU A 29 6.93 5.59 0.43
N ALA A 30 6.50 6.82 0.78
CA ALA A 30 6.45 7.96 -0.13
C ALA A 30 7.84 8.36 -0.61
N VAL A 31 8.81 8.53 0.30
CA VAL A 31 10.21 8.84 -0.05
C VAL A 31 10.79 7.76 -0.95
N ARG A 32 10.57 6.48 -0.61
CA ARG A 32 11.04 5.37 -1.44
C ARG A 32 10.44 5.38 -2.84
N LEU A 33 9.16 5.74 -2.98
CA LEU A 33 8.50 5.90 -4.28
C LEU A 33 9.12 7.06 -5.06
N LEU A 34 9.31 8.23 -4.42
CA LEU A 34 9.90 9.42 -5.04
C LEU A 34 11.33 9.17 -5.54
N LEU A 35 12.18 8.56 -4.71
CA LEU A 35 13.55 8.19 -5.09
C LEU A 35 13.55 7.23 -6.30
N ARG A 36 12.64 6.24 -6.30
CA ARG A 36 12.53 5.29 -7.41
C ARG A 36 11.99 5.93 -8.70
N SER A 37 11.09 6.91 -8.59
CA SER A 37 10.54 7.65 -9.74
C SER A 37 11.59 8.60 -10.34
N ARG A 38 12.52 9.13 -9.54
CA ARG A 38 13.63 9.99 -9.98
C ARG A 38 14.66 9.25 -10.85
N ASP A 39 14.91 7.97 -10.56
CA ASP A 39 15.92 7.14 -11.26
C ASP A 39 15.51 6.69 -12.69
N ARG A 40 14.50 7.31 -13.31
CA ARG A 40 13.91 6.99 -14.63
C ARG A 40 13.74 5.48 -14.85
N LEU A 41 12.56 4.95 -14.54
CA LEU A 41 12.14 3.62 -14.96
C LEU A 41 12.26 3.48 -16.49
N HIS A 42 13.31 2.86 -16.99
CA HIS A 42 13.40 2.43 -18.39
C HIS A 42 12.92 0.98 -18.47
N VAL A 43 11.69 0.85 -18.97
CA VAL A 43 10.93 -0.40 -19.02
C VAL A 43 11.08 -1.10 -20.39
N HIS A 44 12.20 -1.76 -20.67
CA HIS A 44 12.35 -2.42 -21.98
C HIS A 44 11.39 -3.63 -22.08
N ALA A 45 10.57 -3.64 -23.14
CA ALA A 45 9.78 -4.80 -23.51
C ALA A 45 10.67 -5.69 -24.39
N HIS A 46 10.90 -6.92 -23.95
CA HIS A 46 11.55 -7.95 -24.75
C HIS A 46 10.53 -9.03 -25.10
N GLU A 47 10.71 -9.65 -26.25
CA GLU A 47 9.94 -10.79 -26.71
C GLU A 47 10.88 -12.00 -26.71
N HIS A 48 10.60 -12.97 -25.85
CA HIS A 48 11.24 -14.30 -25.92
C HIS A 48 10.13 -15.31 -26.16
N ASP A 49 10.33 -16.17 -27.15
CA ASP A 49 9.48 -17.35 -27.38
C ASP A 49 7.98 -17.01 -27.57
N GLY A 50 7.70 -15.88 -28.23
CA GLY A 50 6.33 -15.38 -28.46
C GLY A 50 5.63 -14.80 -27.22
N VAL A 51 6.32 -14.69 -26.08
CA VAL A 51 5.79 -14.10 -24.84
C VAL A 51 6.45 -12.74 -24.58
N ARG A 52 5.64 -11.70 -24.73
CA ARG A 52 6.04 -10.31 -24.46
C ARG A 52 6.13 -10.08 -22.96
N HIS A 53 7.33 -9.78 -22.46
CA HIS A 53 7.55 -9.49 -21.05
C HIS A 53 8.25 -8.14 -20.87
N VAL A 54 7.93 -7.49 -19.76
CA VAL A 54 8.24 -6.08 -19.50
C VAL A 54 9.15 -6.01 -18.28
N HIS A 55 10.43 -5.68 -18.49
CA HIS A 55 11.41 -5.56 -17.41
C HIS A 55 11.72 -4.10 -17.10
N LEU A 56 12.10 -3.83 -15.86
CA LEU A 56 12.18 -2.51 -15.26
C LEU A 56 13.63 -2.32 -14.76
N HIS A 57 14.48 -1.66 -15.53
CA HIS A 57 15.91 -1.51 -15.23
C HIS A 57 16.22 -0.19 -14.52
N THR A 58 17.27 -0.22 -13.68
CA THR A 58 17.90 0.96 -13.07
C THR A 58 19.40 0.83 -13.33
N HIS A 59 19.98 1.71 -14.15
CA HIS A 59 21.41 1.64 -14.48
C HIS A 59 22.24 2.16 -13.30
N ARG A 60 22.75 1.25 -12.47
CA ARG A 60 24.05 1.47 -11.80
C ARG A 60 25.07 0.62 -12.56
N HIS A 61 26.01 1.32 -13.20
CA HIS A 61 27.19 0.81 -13.92
C HIS A 61 27.61 -0.61 -13.53
N THR A 62 27.62 -1.54 -14.50
CA THR A 62 28.69 -2.54 -14.77
C THR A 62 28.24 -3.50 -15.87
N GLU A 63 29.09 -3.68 -16.87
CA GLU A 63 28.98 -4.68 -17.93
C GLU A 63 29.12 -6.10 -17.35
N ARG A 64 28.09 -6.94 -17.52
CA ARG A 64 28.05 -8.42 -17.60
C ARG A 64 26.77 -8.95 -16.95
N HIS A 65 25.97 -9.63 -17.78
CA HIS A 65 24.64 -10.10 -17.46
C HIS A 65 24.67 -11.44 -16.71
N VAL A 66 24.26 -11.43 -15.45
CA VAL A 66 23.77 -12.61 -14.72
C VAL A 66 22.39 -12.26 -14.16
N HIS A 67 21.34 -12.94 -14.63
CA HIS A 67 19.96 -12.66 -14.26
C HIS A 67 19.64 -13.21 -12.87
N VAL A 68 19.82 -12.40 -11.83
CA VAL A 68 19.15 -12.64 -10.55
C VAL A 68 17.75 -12.03 -10.64
N HIS A 69 16.75 -12.85 -10.95
CA HIS A 69 15.34 -12.47 -10.78
C HIS A 69 15.11 -12.17 -9.29
N ARG A 70 15.26 -10.91 -8.89
CA ARG A 70 14.80 -10.44 -7.58
C ARG A 70 13.28 -10.30 -7.65
N ILE A 71 12.59 -11.43 -7.81
CA ILE A 71 11.16 -11.56 -7.56
C ILE A 71 10.96 -10.94 -6.19
N ARG A 72 10.18 -9.85 -6.14
CA ARG A 72 9.75 -9.23 -4.90
C ARG A 72 9.27 -10.38 -4.00
N SER A 73 9.98 -10.66 -2.91
CA SER A 73 9.82 -11.93 -2.20
C SER A 73 8.34 -12.14 -1.87
N ARG A 74 7.82 -13.37 -2.00
CA ARG A 74 6.43 -13.68 -1.61
C ARG A 74 6.09 -13.11 -0.22
N ARG A 75 7.08 -13.13 0.68
CA ARG A 75 7.02 -12.53 2.01
C ARG A 75 6.83 -11.01 2.00
N GLY A 76 7.50 -10.29 1.11
CA GLY A 76 7.34 -8.84 0.94
C GLY A 76 5.97 -8.46 0.36
N ALA A 77 5.46 -9.22 -0.60
CA ALA A 77 4.10 -9.02 -1.13
C ALA A 77 3.04 -9.30 -0.06
N PHE A 78 3.20 -10.39 0.69
CA PHE A 78 2.35 -10.73 1.83
C PHE A 78 2.39 -9.66 2.93
N GLY A 79 3.57 -9.17 3.29
CA GLY A 79 3.74 -8.12 4.30
C GLY A 79 3.09 -6.79 3.89
N ILE A 80 3.17 -6.41 2.62
CA ILE A 80 2.46 -5.22 2.10
C ILE A 80 0.95 -5.45 2.17
N GLY A 81 0.46 -6.63 1.78
CA GLY A 81 -0.96 -6.99 1.88
C GLY A 81 -1.47 -6.95 3.33
N LEU A 82 -0.68 -7.45 4.27
CA LEU A 82 -1.01 -7.41 5.70
C LEU A 82 -1.07 -5.96 6.23
N MET A 83 -0.07 -5.14 5.91
CA MET A 83 -0.06 -3.72 6.30
C MET A 83 -1.23 -2.95 5.67
N HIS A 84 -1.55 -3.24 4.41
CA HIS A 84 -2.68 -2.62 3.73
C HIS A 84 -4.02 -3.03 4.35
N GLY A 85 -4.19 -4.30 4.72
CA GLY A 85 -5.38 -4.76 5.44
C GLY A 85 -5.52 -4.16 6.84
N LEU A 86 -4.41 -4.07 7.58
CA LEU A 86 -4.38 -3.48 8.92
C LEU A 86 -4.64 -1.96 8.90
N GLY A 87 -4.06 -1.24 7.93
CA GLY A 87 -4.20 0.22 7.84
C GLY A 87 -5.38 0.72 7.02
N GLY A 88 -5.83 -0.02 6.00
CA GLY A 88 -6.80 0.45 5.00
C GLY A 88 -8.25 0.05 5.27
N SER A 89 -8.49 -1.16 5.81
CA SER A 89 -9.85 -1.65 6.08
C SER A 89 -10.30 -1.51 7.54
N ALA A 90 -9.45 -0.97 8.42
CA ALA A 90 -9.77 -0.84 9.85
C ALA A 90 -11.04 -0.01 10.10
N GLY A 91 -11.20 1.13 9.42
CA GLY A 91 -12.38 1.99 9.58
C GLY A 91 -13.68 1.31 9.15
N VAL A 92 -13.70 0.67 7.97
CA VAL A 92 -14.87 -0.08 7.50
C VAL A 92 -15.16 -1.29 8.40
N GLY A 93 -14.12 -1.98 8.87
CA GLY A 93 -14.25 -3.08 9.81
C GLY A 93 -14.84 -2.65 11.15
N ILE A 94 -14.43 -1.50 11.69
CA ILE A 94 -15.00 -0.92 12.92
C ILE A 94 -16.47 -0.58 12.74
N LEU A 95 -16.83 0.12 11.65
CA LEU A 95 -18.23 0.46 11.36
C LEU A 95 -19.10 -0.80 11.23
N LEU A 96 -18.58 -1.83 10.56
CA LEU A 96 -19.28 -3.09 10.37
C LEU A 96 -19.52 -3.80 11.71
N VAL A 97 -18.50 -3.87 12.56
CA VAL A 97 -18.61 -4.44 13.92
C VAL A 97 -19.58 -3.64 14.78
N ALA A 98 -19.49 -2.30 14.76
CA ALA A 98 -20.37 -1.42 15.52
C ALA A 98 -21.85 -1.50 15.08
N SER A 99 -22.09 -1.81 13.80
CA SER A 99 -23.44 -2.00 13.25
C SER A 99 -24.02 -3.40 13.47
N ALA A 100 -23.22 -4.36 13.94
CA ALA A 100 -23.62 -5.74 14.04
C ALA A 100 -24.49 -5.99 15.29
N PRO A 101 -25.65 -6.66 15.16
CA PRO A 101 -26.56 -6.90 16.29
C PRO A 101 -26.05 -7.95 17.30
N SER A 102 -24.97 -8.68 16.98
CA SER A 102 -24.35 -9.67 17.87
C SER A 102 -22.90 -9.96 17.46
N ASP A 103 -22.09 -10.47 18.40
CA ASP A 103 -20.69 -10.85 18.15
C ASP A 103 -20.54 -11.88 17.03
N ALA A 104 -21.44 -12.87 16.97
CA ALA A 104 -21.43 -13.88 15.92
C ALA A 104 -21.66 -13.25 14.53
N THR A 105 -22.62 -12.31 14.43
CA THR A 105 -22.85 -11.57 13.18
C THR A 105 -21.68 -10.67 12.80
N ALA A 106 -21.01 -10.05 13.78
CA ALA A 106 -19.81 -9.24 13.55
C ALA A 106 -18.66 -10.10 12.99
N VAL A 107 -18.43 -11.28 13.55
CA VAL A 107 -17.39 -12.21 13.08
C VAL A 107 -17.69 -12.68 11.66
N VAL A 108 -18.92 -13.10 11.36
CA VAL A 108 -19.30 -13.52 10.00
C VAL A 108 -19.13 -12.36 9.02
N ALA A 109 -19.56 -11.16 9.39
CA ALA A 109 -19.42 -9.96 8.55
C ALA A 109 -17.95 -9.63 8.27
N LEU A 110 -17.06 -9.74 9.26
CA LEU A 110 -15.61 -9.55 9.09
C LEU A 110 -15.00 -10.61 8.15
N VAL A 111 -15.42 -11.87 8.24
CA VAL A 111 -14.94 -12.93 7.33
C VAL A 111 -15.37 -12.65 5.90
N VAL A 112 -16.65 -12.29 5.69
CA VAL A 112 -17.17 -11.93 4.36
C VAL A 112 -16.43 -10.72 3.81
N LEU A 113 -16.26 -9.66 4.62
CA LEU A 113 -15.51 -8.47 4.24
C LEU A 113 -14.08 -8.82 3.81
N ALA A 114 -13.38 -9.67 4.59
CA ALA A 114 -12.02 -10.08 4.27
C ALA A 114 -11.94 -10.84 2.94
N VAL A 115 -12.84 -11.81 2.70
CA VAL A 115 -12.88 -12.60 1.46
C VAL A 115 -13.21 -11.72 0.26
N CYS A 116 -14.26 -10.90 0.35
CA CYS A 116 -14.65 -9.99 -0.73
C CYS A 116 -13.54 -8.99 -1.06
N THR A 117 -12.87 -8.44 -0.05
CA THR A 117 -11.72 -7.53 -0.23
C THR A 117 -10.55 -8.23 -0.91
N ALA A 118 -10.24 -9.47 -0.52
CA ALA A 118 -9.17 -10.25 -1.16
C ALA A 118 -9.46 -10.53 -2.64
N VAL A 119 -10.70 -10.88 -2.97
CA VAL A 119 -11.14 -11.11 -4.35
C VAL A 119 -11.06 -9.80 -5.16
N ALA A 120 -11.61 -8.71 -4.63
CA ALA A 120 -11.60 -7.40 -5.31
C ALA A 120 -10.17 -6.91 -5.57
N MET A 121 -9.29 -7.01 -4.58
CA MET A 121 -7.88 -6.62 -4.72
C MET A 121 -7.15 -7.49 -5.75
N THR A 122 -7.44 -8.79 -5.81
CA THR A 122 -6.86 -9.71 -6.80
C THR A 122 -7.29 -9.32 -8.21
N LEU A 123 -8.60 -9.09 -8.43
CA LEU A 123 -9.15 -8.69 -9.72
C LEU A 123 -8.59 -7.34 -10.17
N LEU A 124 -8.61 -6.34 -9.29
CA LEU A 124 -8.16 -4.98 -9.62
C LEU A 124 -6.66 -4.93 -9.88
N SER A 125 -5.85 -5.62 -9.07
CA SER A 125 -4.39 -5.68 -9.26
C SER A 125 -4.02 -6.40 -10.56
N THR A 126 -4.75 -7.48 -10.89
CA THR A 126 -4.54 -8.21 -12.15
C THR A 126 -4.93 -7.35 -13.35
N GLY A 127 -6.11 -6.72 -13.30
CA GLY A 127 -6.57 -5.81 -14.37
C GLY A 127 -5.62 -4.63 -14.58
N PHE A 128 -5.15 -4.01 -13.49
CA PHE A 128 -4.17 -2.93 -13.55
C PHE A 128 -2.83 -3.41 -14.12
N GLY A 129 -2.33 -4.57 -13.66
CA GLY A 129 -1.10 -5.18 -14.19
C GLY A 129 -1.18 -5.47 -15.69
N LEU A 130 -2.31 -6.00 -16.17
CA LEU A 130 -2.56 -6.22 -17.59
C LEU A 130 -2.61 -4.90 -18.38
N THR A 131 -3.18 -3.85 -17.80
CA THR A 131 -3.24 -2.53 -18.43
C THR A 131 -1.85 -1.91 -18.56
N LEU A 132 -1.00 -2.03 -17.55
CA LEU A 132 0.39 -1.58 -17.58
C LEU A 132 1.26 -2.35 -18.58
N ALA A 133 1.01 -3.66 -18.76
CA ALA A 133 1.75 -4.49 -19.71
C ALA A 133 1.51 -4.11 -21.18
N LYS A 134 0.39 -3.42 -21.49
CA LYS A 134 0.02 -3.03 -22.86
C LYS A 134 0.82 -1.83 -23.42
N GLY A 135 1.74 -1.24 -22.66
CA GLY A 135 2.79 -0.34 -23.18
C GLY A 135 2.37 1.10 -23.54
N THR A 136 1.08 1.39 -23.70
CA THR A 136 0.55 2.74 -23.98
C THR A 136 0.64 3.72 -22.82
N THR A 137 0.95 3.26 -21.61
CA THR A 137 0.93 4.06 -20.36
C THR A 137 2.30 4.44 -19.82
N ARG A 138 3.40 4.09 -20.50
CA ARG A 138 4.78 4.19 -19.96
C ARG A 138 5.19 5.62 -19.54
N VAL A 139 4.66 6.66 -20.19
CA VAL A 139 4.86 8.07 -19.79
C VAL A 139 3.97 8.43 -18.58
N ALA A 140 2.71 8.01 -18.59
CA ALA A 140 1.77 8.25 -17.50
C ALA A 140 2.21 7.62 -16.17
N VAL A 141 2.86 6.44 -16.18
CA VAL A 141 3.26 5.75 -14.93
C VAL A 141 4.35 6.51 -14.17
N ALA A 142 5.29 7.17 -14.85
CA ALA A 142 6.34 7.93 -14.21
C ALA A 142 5.79 9.21 -13.54
N ASP A 143 4.93 9.93 -14.25
CA ASP A 143 4.30 11.15 -13.75
C ASP A 143 3.31 10.84 -12.61
N VAL A 144 2.51 9.78 -12.75
CA VAL A 144 1.60 9.31 -11.68
C VAL A 144 2.39 8.87 -10.46
N GLY A 145 3.53 8.18 -10.62
CA GLY A 145 4.37 7.79 -9.50
C GLY A 145 4.93 8.98 -8.71
N LEU A 146 5.28 10.07 -9.39
CA LEU A 146 5.71 11.31 -8.74
C LEU A 146 4.54 12.00 -8.02
N ILE A 147 3.40 12.18 -8.69
CA ILE A 147 2.21 12.82 -8.13
C ILE A 147 1.73 12.06 -6.89
N CYS A 148 1.57 10.74 -6.98
CA CYS A 148 1.19 9.90 -5.85
C CYS A 148 2.22 9.98 -4.72
N GLY A 149 3.52 9.98 -5.04
CA GLY A 149 4.57 10.10 -4.04
C GLY A 149 4.52 11.43 -3.27
N VAL A 150 4.36 12.55 -3.98
CA VAL A 150 4.24 13.88 -3.36
C VAL A 150 2.96 13.99 -2.54
N ALA A 151 1.82 13.56 -3.07
CA ALA A 151 0.54 13.58 -2.36
C ALA A 151 0.60 12.73 -1.08
N THR A 152 1.21 11.53 -1.15
CA THR A 152 1.35 10.63 -0.01
C THR A 152 2.29 11.21 1.05
N LEU A 153 3.37 11.89 0.63
CA LEU A 153 4.29 12.57 1.54
C LEU A 153 3.60 13.75 2.24
N ALA A 154 2.85 14.56 1.48
CA ALA A 154 2.09 15.68 2.03
C ALA A 154 1.04 15.21 3.05
N PHE A 155 0.31 14.14 2.72
CA PHE A 155 -0.64 13.51 3.64
C PHE A 155 0.05 13.02 4.92
N SER A 156 1.20 12.36 4.81
CA SER A 156 1.97 11.88 5.96
C SER A 156 2.42 13.01 6.89
N VAL A 157 2.90 14.12 6.33
CA VAL A 157 3.31 15.29 7.13
C VAL A 157 2.12 15.88 7.86
N TRP A 158 0.99 16.06 7.17
CA TRP A 158 -0.23 16.58 7.78
C TRP A 158 -0.78 15.64 8.86
N TYR A 159 -0.90 14.34 8.57
CA TYR A 159 -1.38 13.33 9.51
C TYR A 159 -0.49 13.23 10.75
N GLY A 160 0.84 13.25 10.56
CA GLY A 160 1.80 13.30 11.67
C GLY A 160 1.65 14.58 12.50
N ALA A 161 1.47 15.74 11.88
CA ALA A 161 1.27 16.99 12.61
C ALA A 161 -0.05 17.00 13.41
N ALA A 162 -1.11 16.40 12.86
CA ALA A 162 -2.40 16.24 13.54
C ALA A 162 -2.29 15.34 14.79
N ALA A 163 -1.55 14.23 14.70
CA ALA A 163 -1.30 13.33 15.84
C ALA A 163 -0.62 14.00 17.04
N TRP A 164 0.13 15.08 16.81
CA TRP A 164 0.78 15.87 17.85
C TRP A 164 0.00 17.14 18.24
N GLY A 165 -1.21 17.33 17.70
CA GLY A 165 -2.06 18.48 17.99
C GLY A 165 -1.57 19.80 17.38
N LEU A 166 -0.64 19.75 16.43
CA LEU A 166 -0.10 20.94 15.76
C LEU A 166 -1.03 21.48 14.66
N VAL A 167 -1.93 20.62 14.16
CA VAL A 167 -2.93 20.94 13.14
C VAL A 167 -4.26 20.29 13.55
N PRO A 168 -5.41 20.96 13.40
CA PRO A 168 -6.70 20.39 13.76
C PRO A 168 -7.04 19.17 12.88
N TYR A 169 -7.63 18.14 13.49
CA TYR A 169 -8.40 17.15 12.76
C TYR A 169 -9.66 17.84 12.20
N PRO A 170 -9.97 17.71 10.90
CA PRO A 170 -11.14 18.34 10.30
C PRO A 170 -12.47 17.62 10.64
N PHE A 171 -12.46 16.73 11.63
CA PHE A 171 -13.60 15.94 12.08
C PHE A 171 -13.50 15.70 13.58
#